data_AF-V4KQE0-F1
#
_entry.id   AF-V4KQE0-F1
#
_cell.length_a   1.000
_cell.length_b   1.000
_cell.length_c   1.000
_cell.angle_alpha   90.00
_cell.angle_beta   90.00
_cell.angle_gamma   90.00
#
_symmetry.space_group_name_H-M   'P 1'
#
loop_
_entity.id
_entity.type
_entity.pdbx_description
1 polymer ?
#
loop_
_entity_poly.entity_id
_entity_poly.type
_entity_poly.pdbx_seq_one_letter_code
_entity_poly.pdbx_strand_id
1 'polypeptide(L)'
;MEKQKQDCRRKTKIDQQKQQIDPTKDYIHVRARGGQATDSHSLAEKARRDKISERMKILQDLVPGCNKVIGKALVLDEIINYIQSLHDKL
;
A
#
# COMPACT_ATOMS: atom_id res chain seq x y z
N MET A 1 30.19 -10.09 -4.15
CA MET A 1 29.06 -9.37 -3.51
C MET A 1 28.21 -8.75 -4.61
N GLU A 2 27.22 -9.46 -5.13
CA GLU A 2 26.25 -8.87 -6.06
C GLU A 2 24.85 -9.35 -5.66
N LYS A 3 24.01 -8.39 -5.28
CA LYS A 3 22.64 -8.63 -4.83
C LYS A 3 21.74 -8.80 -6.06
N GLN A 4 21.25 -10.01 -6.29
CA GLN A 4 20.10 -10.26 -7.16
C GLN A 4 18.85 -9.65 -6.54
N LYS A 5 18.24 -8.66 -7.22
CA LYS A 5 16.88 -8.22 -6.95
C LYS A 5 15.94 -9.06 -7.81
N GLN A 6 15.20 -9.94 -7.15
CA GLN A 6 14.12 -10.73 -7.74
C GLN A 6 12.97 -9.79 -8.16
N ASP A 7 12.74 -9.68 -9.47
CA ASP A 7 11.64 -8.90 -10.05
C ASP A 7 10.36 -9.76 -10.05
N CYS A 8 9.34 -9.32 -9.30
CA CYS A 8 8.08 -10.05 -9.14
C CYS A 8 7.16 -9.85 -10.34
N ARG A 9 7.37 -10.70 -11.35
CA ARG A 9 6.49 -10.92 -12.50
C ARG A 9 5.11 -11.41 -12.04
N ARG A 10 4.06 -10.58 -12.12
CA ARG A 10 2.66 -11.04 -12.07
C ARG A 10 1.95 -10.66 -13.36
N LYS A 11 1.65 -11.68 -14.16
CA LYS A 11 0.79 -11.62 -15.35
C LYS A 11 -0.66 -11.42 -14.89
N THR A 12 -1.30 -10.35 -15.33
CA THR A 12 -2.76 -10.28 -15.48
C THR A 12 -3.06 -10.08 -16.96
N LYS A 13 -3.69 -11.11 -17.56
CA LYS A 13 -4.29 -11.03 -18.88
C LYS A 13 -5.52 -10.14 -18.74
N ILE A 14 -5.52 -8.94 -19.32
CA ILE A 14 -6.74 -8.16 -19.54
C ILE A 14 -6.72 -7.73 -21.00
N ASP A 15 -7.89 -7.95 -21.60
CA ASP A 15 -8.22 -7.98 -23.01
C ASP A 15 -7.76 -6.79 -23.85
N GLN A 16 -7.59 -7.09 -25.14
CA GLN A 16 -7.27 -6.15 -26.19
C GLN A 16 -8.36 -5.08 -26.30
N GLN A 17 -8.03 -3.83 -26.02
CA GLN A 17 -8.69 -2.68 -26.65
C GLN A 17 -7.65 -1.80 -27.32
N LYS A 18 -7.61 -1.95 -28.65
CA LYS A 18 -6.88 -1.15 -29.62
C LYS A 18 -7.32 0.31 -29.49
N GLN A 19 -6.60 1.12 -28.72
CA GLN A 19 -6.74 2.57 -28.78
C GLN A 19 -6.05 3.07 -30.06
N GLN A 20 -6.88 3.55 -30.99
CA GLN A 20 -6.45 4.28 -32.18
C GLN A 20 -5.64 5.50 -31.72
N ILE A 21 -4.46 5.68 -32.31
CA ILE A 21 -3.53 6.76 -31.99
C ILE A 21 -3.95 7.96 -32.85
N ASP A 22 -4.60 8.95 -32.24
CA ASP A 22 -4.90 10.24 -32.87
C ASP A 22 -3.59 11.07 -33.01
N PRO A 23 -3.20 11.52 -34.21
CA PRO A 23 -1.85 12.03 -34.47
C PRO A 23 -1.67 13.54 -34.20
N THR A 24 -2.29 14.12 -33.16
CA THR A 24 -2.14 15.56 -32.85
C THR A 24 -2.23 15.92 -31.36
N LYS A 25 -1.52 15.19 -30.49
CA LYS A 25 -1.25 15.70 -29.14
C LYS A 25 0.24 15.73 -28.93
N ASP A 26 0.80 16.93 -28.80
CA ASP A 26 2.18 17.16 -28.38
C ASP A 26 2.33 16.64 -26.95
N TYR A 27 2.59 15.34 -26.83
CA TYR A 27 2.84 14.71 -25.54
C TYR A 27 4.22 15.15 -25.06
N ILE A 28 4.27 16.16 -24.20
CA ILE A 28 5.47 16.47 -23.44
C ILE A 28 5.80 15.20 -22.63
N HIS A 29 6.87 14.51 -23.02
CA HIS A 29 7.41 13.38 -22.28
C HIS A 29 8.13 13.90 -21.03
N VAL A 30 7.37 14.48 -20.10
CA VAL A 30 7.85 14.67 -18.73
C VAL A 30 8.01 13.28 -18.13
N ARG A 31 9.28 12.88 -17.91
CA ARG A 31 9.62 11.73 -17.06
C ARG A 31 8.80 11.88 -15.77
N ALA A 32 7.91 10.93 -15.49
CA ALA A 32 7.22 10.87 -14.21
C ALA A 32 8.28 10.97 -13.12
N ARG A 33 8.19 12.00 -12.25
CA ARG A 33 9.10 12.12 -11.11
C ARG A 33 8.94 10.81 -10.31
N GLY A 34 10.06 10.12 -10.05
CA GLY A 34 10.05 8.74 -9.54
C GLY A 34 9.07 8.57 -8.38
N GLY A 35 8.15 7.61 -8.49
CA GLY A 35 7.15 7.30 -7.47
C GLY A 35 5.73 7.84 -7.72
N GLN A 36 5.48 8.58 -8.81
CA GLN A 36 4.12 8.93 -9.22
C GLN A 36 3.50 7.81 -10.05
N ALA A 37 2.53 7.12 -9.45
CA ALA A 37 1.57 6.29 -10.17
C ALA A 37 0.74 7.17 -11.11
N THR A 38 0.78 6.90 -12.42
CA THR A 38 0.02 7.65 -13.43
C THR A 38 -1.12 6.82 -14.02
N ASP A 39 -1.12 5.50 -13.82
CA ASP A 39 -2.21 4.62 -14.21
C ASP A 39 -3.28 4.51 -13.10
N SER A 40 -4.54 4.30 -13.53
CA SER A 40 -5.70 4.24 -12.64
C SER A 40 -5.61 3.14 -11.59
N HIS A 41 -5.05 1.98 -11.96
CA HIS A 41 -4.91 0.83 -11.08
C HIS A 41 -3.93 1.12 -9.93
N SER A 42 -2.75 1.68 -10.25
CA SER A 42 -1.76 2.06 -9.25
C SER A 42 -2.26 3.18 -8.32
N LEU A 43 -3.06 4.12 -8.82
CA LEU A 43 -3.73 5.14 -8.00
C LEU A 43 -4.72 4.51 -7.00
N ALA A 44 -5.54 3.57 -7.46
CA ALA A 44 -6.50 2.87 -6.61
C ALA A 44 -5.81 2.05 -5.51
N GLU A 45 -4.74 1.32 -5.84
CA GLU A 45 -3.97 0.57 -4.85
C GLU A 45 -3.28 1.48 -3.84
N LYS A 46 -2.75 2.64 -4.27
CA LYS A 46 -2.19 3.63 -3.35
C LYS A 46 -3.24 4.11 -2.34
N ALA A 47 -4.43 4.51 -2.80
CA ALA A 47 -5.51 4.92 -1.92
C ALA A 47 -5.90 3.82 -0.91
N ARG A 48 -5.89 2.55 -1.34
CA ARG A 48 -6.13 1.41 -0.45
C ARG A 48 -5.04 1.27 0.63
N ARG A 49 -3.77 1.45 0.26
CA ARG A 49 -2.62 1.42 1.20
C ARG A 49 -2.66 2.58 2.19
N ASP A 50 -3.04 3.76 1.74
CA ASP A 50 -3.16 4.94 2.59
C ASP A 50 -4.27 4.73 3.63
N LYS A 51 -5.43 4.21 3.21
CA LYS A 51 -6.54 3.84 4.10
C LYS A 51 -6.14 2.81 5.17
N ILE A 52 -5.37 1.79 4.78
CA ILE A 52 -4.86 0.79 5.74
C ILE A 52 -3.89 1.45 6.72
N SER A 53 -3.02 2.33 6.24
CA SER A 53 -2.00 2.99 7.06
C SER A 53 -2.63 3.98 8.06
N GLU A 54 -3.67 4.69 7.66
CA GLU A 54 -4.46 5.56 8.54
C GLU A 54 -5.13 4.75 9.66
N ARG A 55 -5.82 3.65 9.31
CA ARG A 55 -6.44 2.76 10.31
C ARG A 55 -5.39 2.19 11.28
N MET A 56 -4.22 1.84 10.77
CA MET A 56 -3.12 1.34 11.60
C MET A 56 -2.65 2.39 12.60
N LYS A 57 -2.58 3.66 12.19
CA LYS A 57 -2.21 4.77 13.08
C LYS A 57 -3.26 4.99 14.17
N ILE A 58 -4.54 5.02 13.79
CA ILE A 58 -5.64 5.16 14.77
C ILE A 58 -5.58 4.04 15.81
N LEU A 59 -5.34 2.80 15.39
CA LEU A 59 -5.21 1.68 16.32
C LEU A 59 -4.01 1.83 17.27
N GLN A 60 -2.87 2.33 16.79
CA GLN A 60 -1.70 2.61 17.64
C GLN A 60 -1.98 3.70 18.68
N ASP A 61 -2.74 4.73 18.30
CA ASP A 61 -3.09 5.85 19.19
C ASP A 61 -4.07 5.42 20.30
N LEU A 62 -4.92 4.41 20.03
CA LEU A 62 -5.91 3.92 20.99
C LEU A 62 -5.36 2.86 21.96
N VAL A 63 -4.42 2.03 21.51
CA VAL A 63 -3.95 0.88 22.31
C VAL A 63 -2.70 1.25 23.13
N PRO A 64 -2.73 1.09 24.47
CA PRO A 64 -1.57 1.32 25.31
C PRO A 64 -0.37 0.46 24.87
N GLY A 65 0.81 1.06 24.80
CA GLY A 65 2.06 0.32 24.51
C GLY A 65 2.38 0.13 23.03
N CYS A 66 1.44 0.34 22.10
CA CYS A 66 1.66 0.13 20.66
C CYS A 66 2.71 1.08 20.04
N ASN A 67 2.87 2.30 20.57
CA ASN A 67 3.83 3.29 20.08
C ASN A 67 5.31 2.88 20.19
N LYS A 68 5.62 1.89 21.03
CA LYS A 68 6.99 1.40 21.24
C LYS A 68 7.35 0.23 20.33
N VAL A 69 6.36 -0.34 19.65
CA VAL A 69 6.50 -1.57 18.87
C VAL A 69 6.89 -1.23 17.44
N ILE A 70 7.99 -1.82 16.98
CA ILE A 70 8.48 -1.62 15.61
C ILE A 70 7.96 -2.75 14.73
N GLY A 71 7.18 -2.39 13.71
CA GLY A 71 6.72 -3.31 12.68
C GLY A 71 5.23 -3.61 12.74
N LYS A 72 4.61 -3.76 11.58
CA LYS A 72 3.14 -3.85 11.45
C LYS A 72 2.55 -5.10 12.07
N ALA A 73 3.23 -6.25 11.99
CA ALA A 73 2.73 -7.50 12.56
C ALA A 73 2.66 -7.43 14.09
N LEU A 74 3.77 -7.06 14.72
CA LEU A 74 3.85 -6.97 16.19
C LEU A 74 2.88 -5.94 16.77
N VAL A 75 2.65 -4.81 16.10
CA VAL A 75 1.62 -3.85 16.54
C VAL A 75 0.23 -4.50 16.52
N LEU A 76 -0.10 -5.30 15.51
CA LEU A 76 -1.39 -6.00 15.46
C LEU A 76 -1.49 -7.06 16.56
N ASP A 77 -0.41 -7.76 16.87
CA ASP A 77 -0.37 -8.73 17.98
C ASP A 77 -0.64 -8.05 19.32
N GLU A 78 -0.02 -6.90 19.59
CA GLU A 78 -0.29 -6.11 20.81
C GLU A 78 -1.75 -5.62 20.89
N ILE A 79 -2.34 -5.24 19.75
CA ILE A 79 -3.75 -4.84 19.71
C ILE A 79 -4.65 -6.04 20.07
N ILE A 80 -4.37 -7.22 19.53
CA ILE A 80 -5.11 -8.44 19.84
C ILE A 80 -4.99 -8.76 21.34
N ASN A 81 -3.78 -8.70 21.89
CA ASN A 81 -3.51 -8.93 23.30
C ASN A 81 -4.30 -7.93 24.18
N TYR A 82 -4.32 -6.65 23.81
CA TYR A 82 -5.07 -5.64 24.56
C TYR A 82 -6.57 -5.95 24.59
N ILE A 83 -7.17 -6.27 23.44
CA ILE A 83 -8.60 -6.61 23.35
C ILE A 83 -8.92 -7.87 24.18
N GLN A 84 -8.09 -8.90 24.11
CA GLN A 84 -8.24 -10.11 24.93
C GLN A 84 -8.18 -9.77 26.42
N SER A 85 -7.21 -8.96 26.84
CA SER A 85 -7.08 -8.54 28.25
C SER A 85 -8.26 -7.71 28.76
N LEU A 86 -8.97 -7.01 27.87
CA LEU A 86 -10.19 -6.29 28.21
C LEU A 86 -11.39 -7.22 28.33
N HIS A 87 -11.49 -8.20 27.41
CA HIS A 87 -12.53 -9.22 27.45
C HIS A 87 -12.43 -10.09 28.71
N ASP A 88 -11.22 -10.50 29.10
CA ASP A 88 -11.00 -11.35 30.28
C ASP A 88 -11.25 -10.63 31.62
N LYS A 89 -11.29 -9.29 31.61
CA LYS A 89 -11.61 -8.46 32.79
C LYS A 89 -13.12 -8.22 32.94
N LEU A 90 -13.91 -8.58 31.94
CA LEU A 90 -15.36 -8.42 31.91
C LEU A 90 -16.03 -9.75 32.27
#